data_AF-A0A915I3N5-F1
#
_entry.id   AF-A0A915I3N5-F1
#
_cell.length_a   1.000
_cell.length_b   1.000
_cell.length_c   1.000
_cell.angle_alpha   90.00
_cell.angle_beta   90.00
_cell.angle_gamma   90.00
#
_symmetry.space_group_name_H-M   'P 1'
#
loop_
_entity.id
_entity.type
_entity.pdbx_description
1 polymer ?
#
loop_
_entity_poly.entity_id
_entity_poly.type
_entity_poly.pdbx_seq_one_letter_code
_entity_poly.pdbx_strand_id
1 'polypeptide(L)'
;MSKLEILTNEPSWNIAPKAAFCVKTSQIAADDRQLLNGAKDKVFINICLSEDLPAPEKLINEQELASILESNDPGSYRIPISLSDPHEETDRKGQPCTAYDVILNSLFYKKRVENSDLFQTFIVVVAMDAICDKYRCQLDRHNWVKLKNKKQMGEVLQQRVRKKAKPLIEEIGDFPSTSGDRNSTKNILGE
;
A
#
# COMPACT_ATOMS: atom_id res chain seq x y z
N MET A 1 -25.81 -31.97 8.26
CA MET A 1 -24.41 -32.30 8.60
C MET A 1 -23.49 -31.42 7.76
N SER A 2 -22.56 -30.80 8.47
CA SER A 2 -21.63 -29.73 8.10
C SER A 2 -20.54 -30.13 7.10
N LYS A 3 -20.23 -29.22 6.17
CA LYS A 3 -18.85 -28.77 5.91
C LYS A 3 -18.87 -27.49 5.08
N LEU A 4 -18.95 -26.35 5.78
CA LEU A 4 -18.53 -25.07 5.23
C LEU A 4 -17.11 -24.84 5.74
N GLU A 5 -16.13 -25.50 5.11
CA GLU A 5 -14.71 -25.21 5.36
C GLU A 5 -14.33 -23.95 4.59
N ILE A 6 -14.71 -22.78 5.11
CA ILE A 6 -13.98 -21.55 4.82
C ILE A 6 -12.71 -21.61 5.68
N LEU A 7 -11.68 -22.26 5.15
CA LEU A 7 -10.32 -22.14 5.67
C LEU A 7 -9.48 -21.49 4.57
N THR A 8 -9.64 -20.18 4.39
CA THR A 8 -8.57 -19.37 3.81
C THR A 8 -7.45 -19.29 4.85
N ASN A 9 -6.70 -20.38 5.01
CA ASN A 9 -5.51 -20.45 5.86
C ASN A 9 -4.32 -19.81 5.15
N GLU A 10 -4.54 -18.63 4.57
CA GLU A 10 -3.45 -17.79 4.10
C GLU A 10 -2.76 -17.22 5.33
N PRO A 11 -1.43 -17.37 5.47
CA PRO A 11 -0.72 -16.87 6.63
C PRO A 11 -0.89 -15.36 6.68
N SER A 12 -1.50 -14.89 7.76
CA SER A 12 -1.68 -13.48 8.07
C SER A 12 -1.13 -13.22 9.46
N TRP A 13 -0.41 -12.13 9.65
CA TRP A 13 -0.03 -11.67 10.98
C TRP A 13 -0.83 -10.42 11.35
N ASN A 14 -0.89 -10.15 12.64
CA ASN A 14 -1.34 -8.87 13.15
C ASN A 14 -0.12 -7.95 13.18
N ILE A 15 -0.20 -6.83 12.46
CA ILE A 15 0.77 -5.75 12.59
C ILE A 15 0.26 -4.77 13.65
N ALA A 16 1.18 -4.27 14.46
CA ALA A 16 0.94 -3.16 15.40
C ALA A 16 1.66 -1.91 14.84
N PRO A 17 0.97 -1.06 14.06
CA PRO A 17 1.62 0.02 13.34
C PRO A 17 2.06 1.12 14.31
N LYS A 18 3.22 1.73 14.04
CA LYS A 18 3.73 2.86 14.81
C LYS A 18 3.42 4.17 14.11
N ALA A 19 2.71 5.08 14.76
CA ALA A 19 2.44 6.39 14.17
C ALA A 19 3.71 7.23 13.92
N ALA A 20 3.79 7.80 12.73
CA ALA A 20 4.82 8.75 12.32
C ALA A 20 4.32 10.19 12.43
N PHE A 21 3.29 10.55 11.66
CA PHE A 21 2.67 11.87 11.68
C PHE A 21 1.19 11.82 11.28
N CYS A 22 0.46 12.88 11.64
CA CYS A 22 -0.96 13.01 11.34
C CYS A 22 -1.21 14.21 10.43
N VAL A 23 -2.06 14.04 9.44
CA VAL A 23 -2.53 15.09 8.54
C VAL A 23 -3.99 15.36 8.83
N LYS A 24 -4.35 16.64 8.89
CA LYS A 24 -5.73 17.09 8.93
C LYS A 24 -6.12 17.64 7.57
N THR A 25 -7.24 17.20 7.04
CA THR A 25 -7.91 17.76 5.87
C THR A 25 -9.42 17.82 6.12
N SER A 26 -10.21 17.99 5.07
CA SER A 26 -11.66 17.94 5.10
C SER A 26 -12.19 17.14 3.93
N GLN A 27 -13.28 16.42 4.15
CA GLN A 27 -14.08 15.87 3.07
C GLN A 27 -14.92 17.00 2.44
N ILE A 28 -15.03 17.00 1.12
CA ILE A 28 -15.77 18.00 0.34
C ILE A 28 -16.93 17.40 -0.46
N ALA A 29 -16.91 16.09 -0.72
CA ALA A 29 -18.00 15.35 -1.34
C ALA A 29 -18.01 13.88 -0.88
N ALA A 30 -19.17 13.23 -0.99
CA ALA A 30 -19.39 11.80 -0.76
C ALA A 30 -20.24 11.23 -1.89
N ASP A 31 -19.86 10.10 -2.49
CA ASP A 31 -20.58 9.47 -3.61
C ASP A 31 -20.95 10.48 -4.72
N ASP A 32 -19.98 11.32 -5.09
CA ASP A 32 -20.11 12.43 -6.05
C ASP A 32 -21.18 13.50 -5.71
N ARG A 33 -21.71 13.48 -4.49
CA ARG A 33 -22.62 14.50 -3.96
C ARG A 33 -21.86 15.47 -3.07
N GLN A 34 -22.04 16.75 -3.35
CA GLN A 34 -21.48 17.81 -2.52
C GLN A 34 -22.09 17.73 -1.11
N LEU A 35 -21.25 17.88 -0.07
CA LEU A 35 -21.74 17.93 1.31
C LEU A 35 -22.67 19.14 1.47
N LEU A 36 -23.82 18.92 2.10
CA LEU A 36 -24.84 19.96 2.30
C LEU A 36 -24.30 21.06 3.22
N ASN A 37 -24.67 22.31 2.92
CA ASN A 37 -24.45 23.51 3.75
C ASN A 37 -22.98 23.92 4.03
N GLY A 38 -22.03 23.54 3.19
CA GLY A 38 -20.61 23.96 3.35
C GLY A 38 -19.95 23.41 4.62
N ALA A 39 -20.61 22.45 5.29
CA ALA A 39 -20.03 21.69 6.38
C ALA A 39 -18.91 20.81 5.80
N LYS A 40 -17.68 21.10 6.22
CA LYS A 40 -16.48 20.33 5.89
C LYS A 40 -16.28 19.29 6.99
N ASP A 41 -16.58 18.03 6.70
CA ASP A 41 -16.32 16.95 7.65
C ASP A 41 -14.82 16.80 7.84
N LYS A 42 -14.36 16.93 9.09
CA LYS A 42 -12.93 16.89 9.39
C LYS A 42 -12.44 15.46 9.19
N VAL A 43 -11.38 15.35 8.40
CA VAL A 43 -10.70 14.08 8.16
C VAL A 43 -9.28 14.16 8.70
N PHE A 44 -8.88 13.13 9.42
CA PHE A 44 -7.52 12.91 9.87
C PHE A 44 -6.93 11.69 9.19
N ILE A 45 -5.70 11.80 8.71
CA ILE A 45 -4.97 10.70 8.09
C ILE A 45 -3.72 10.48 8.92
N ASN A 46 -3.66 9.34 9.60
CA ASN A 46 -2.53 8.90 10.37
C ASN A 46 -1.57 8.15 9.44
N ILE A 47 -0.38 8.70 9.23
CA ILE A 47 0.69 7.98 8.55
C ILE A 47 1.41 7.14 9.60
N CYS A 48 1.34 5.83 9.42
CA CYS A 48 1.84 4.81 10.32
C CYS A 48 2.90 3.96 9.64
N LEU A 49 3.72 3.27 10.43
CA LEU A 49 4.88 2.51 9.98
C LEU A 49 4.80 1.08 10.47
N SER A 50 5.17 0.13 9.61
CA SER A 50 5.39 -1.27 9.96
C SER A 50 6.55 -1.83 9.13
N GLU A 51 7.38 -2.65 9.75
CA GLU A 51 8.46 -3.37 9.03
C GLU A 51 7.91 -4.54 8.21
N ASP A 52 6.70 -4.99 8.54
CA ASP A 52 6.04 -6.15 7.93
C ASP A 52 5.42 -5.83 6.57
N LEU A 53 5.20 -4.55 6.24
CA LEU A 53 4.77 -4.17 4.89
C LEU A 53 5.95 -4.20 3.92
N PRO A 54 5.75 -4.64 2.66
CA PRO A 54 6.80 -4.58 1.66
C PRO A 54 7.20 -3.12 1.37
N ALA A 55 8.50 -2.88 1.21
CA ALA A 55 8.98 -1.62 0.66
C ALA A 55 8.64 -1.50 -0.84
N PRO A 56 8.63 -0.28 -1.41
CA PRO A 56 8.58 -0.10 -2.86
C PRO A 56 9.71 -0.85 -3.56
N GLU A 57 9.46 -1.33 -4.78
CA GLU A 57 10.43 -2.14 -5.55
C GLU A 57 11.76 -1.41 -5.78
N LYS A 58 11.69 -0.09 -6.00
CA LYS A 58 12.86 0.79 -6.15
C LYS A 58 12.79 1.93 -5.14
N LEU A 59 13.86 2.10 -4.36
CA LEU A 59 14.02 3.26 -3.47
C LEU A 59 14.63 4.44 -4.24
N ILE A 60 13.81 5.19 -4.96
CA ILE A 60 14.24 6.36 -5.73
C ILE A 60 14.58 7.56 -4.82
N ASN A 61 15.40 8.51 -5.30
CA ASN A 61 15.68 9.77 -4.63
C ASN A 61 14.66 10.88 -5.01
N GLU A 62 14.83 12.10 -4.48
CA GLU A 62 13.93 13.22 -4.76
C GLU A 62 13.95 13.67 -6.21
N GLN A 63 15.12 13.70 -6.85
CA GLN A 63 15.26 14.11 -8.26
C GLN A 63 14.56 13.13 -9.19
N GLU A 64 14.71 11.83 -8.94
CA GLU A 64 14.00 10.77 -9.65
C GLU A 64 12.48 10.87 -9.42
N LEU A 65 12.04 11.12 -8.19
CA LEU A 65 10.62 11.31 -7.90
C LEU A 65 10.05 12.52 -8.65
N ALA A 66 10.72 13.67 -8.60
CA ALA A 66 10.31 14.87 -9.33
C ALA A 66 10.21 14.60 -10.84
N SER A 67 11.21 13.92 -11.40
CA SER A 67 11.23 13.54 -12.82
C SER A 67 10.04 12.65 -13.19
N ILE A 68 9.65 11.73 -12.31
CA ILE A 68 8.48 10.86 -12.53
C ILE A 68 7.18 11.67 -12.47
N LEU A 69 7.05 12.57 -11.49
CA LEU A 69 5.85 13.41 -11.33
C LEU A 69 5.64 14.37 -12.52
N GLU A 70 6.71 14.80 -13.18
CA GLU A 70 6.68 15.66 -14.38
C GLU A 70 6.60 14.86 -15.69
N SER A 71 6.74 13.53 -15.63
CA SER A 71 6.71 12.68 -16.81
C SER A 71 5.29 12.50 -17.36
N ASN A 72 5.20 11.89 -18.54
CA ASN A 72 3.91 11.49 -19.12
C ASN A 72 3.23 10.32 -18.40
N ASP A 73 3.93 9.66 -17.45
CA ASP A 73 3.38 8.56 -16.64
C ASP A 73 3.75 8.72 -15.15
N PRO A 74 3.13 9.69 -14.44
CA PRO A 74 3.38 9.92 -13.02
C PRO A 74 2.92 8.76 -12.12
N GLY A 75 2.06 7.87 -12.63
CA GLY A 75 1.58 6.67 -11.95
C GLY A 75 2.55 5.48 -12.00
N SER A 76 3.69 5.62 -12.69
CA SER A 76 4.70 4.57 -12.83
C SER A 76 5.37 4.19 -11.52
N TYR A 77 5.45 5.10 -10.55
CA TYR A 77 6.02 4.82 -9.23
C TYR A 77 4.94 4.49 -8.20
N ARG A 78 4.90 3.22 -7.77
CA ARG A 78 3.89 2.69 -6.85
C ARG A 78 4.47 2.44 -5.47
N ILE A 79 3.77 2.94 -4.44
CA ILE A 79 4.09 2.70 -3.04
C ILE A 79 3.10 1.69 -2.47
N PRO A 80 3.54 0.53 -1.96
CA PRO A 80 2.68 -0.36 -1.21
C PRO A 80 2.24 0.30 0.09
N ILE A 81 0.92 0.35 0.32
CA ILE A 81 0.31 0.87 1.54
C ILE A 81 -0.74 -0.11 2.08
N SER A 82 -1.00 -0.05 3.38
CA SER A 82 -2.21 -0.64 3.99
C SER A 82 -3.12 0.47 4.47
N LEU A 83 -4.42 0.37 4.21
CA LEU A 83 -5.42 1.36 4.59
C LEU A 83 -6.48 0.71 5.51
N SER A 84 -6.57 1.20 6.75
CA SER A 84 -7.60 0.78 7.70
C SER A 84 -9.01 1.14 7.23
N ASP A 85 -10.00 0.54 7.88
CA ASP A 85 -11.36 1.06 7.88
C ASP A 85 -11.42 2.41 8.61
N PRO A 86 -12.33 3.32 8.22
CA PRO A 86 -12.51 4.58 8.91
C PRO A 86 -12.93 4.35 10.35
N HIS A 87 -12.47 5.20 11.26
CA HIS A 87 -12.96 5.25 12.63
C HIS A 87 -13.41 6.65 13.01
N GLU A 88 -14.49 6.71 13.79
CA GLU A 88 -15.08 7.96 14.28
C GLU A 88 -14.35 8.41 15.54
N GLU A 89 -13.96 9.68 15.54
CA GLU A 89 -13.16 10.30 16.58
C GLU A 89 -13.73 11.65 16.97
N THR A 90 -13.31 12.16 18.13
CA THR A 90 -13.70 13.50 18.60
C THR A 90 -12.51 14.43 18.63
N ASP A 91 -12.65 15.61 18.02
CA ASP A 91 -11.59 16.61 18.02
C ASP A 91 -11.46 17.35 19.37
N ARG A 92 -10.45 18.20 19.49
CA ARG A 92 -10.21 18.98 20.73
C ARG A 92 -11.37 19.91 21.13
N LYS A 93 -12.28 20.22 20.21
CA LYS A 93 -13.46 21.05 20.45
C LYS A 93 -14.73 20.21 20.67
N GLY A 94 -14.60 18.90 20.85
CA GLY A 94 -15.75 18.02 21.03
C GLY A 94 -16.53 17.75 19.74
N GLN A 95 -15.97 18.07 18.57
CA GLN A 95 -16.67 17.90 17.30
C GLN A 95 -16.30 16.55 16.67
N PRO A 96 -17.27 15.83 16.07
CA PRO A 96 -17.00 14.57 15.40
C PRO A 96 -16.07 14.77 14.21
N CYS A 97 -15.26 13.75 13.95
CA CYS A 97 -14.35 13.69 12.81
C CYS A 97 -14.07 12.23 12.44
N THR A 98 -13.58 12.01 11.22
CA THR A 98 -13.20 10.68 10.75
C THR A 98 -11.68 10.57 10.71
N ALA A 99 -11.13 9.45 11.15
CA ALA A 99 -9.72 9.14 11.03
C ALA A 99 -9.47 7.89 10.19
N TYR A 100 -8.36 7.89 9.46
CA TYR A 100 -7.87 6.78 8.64
C TYR A 100 -6.42 6.48 8.99
N ASP A 101 -6.06 5.20 9.10
CA ASP A 101 -4.67 4.78 9.31
C ASP A 101 -4.09 4.24 8.00
N VAL A 102 -3.08 4.95 7.48
CA VAL A 102 -2.33 4.56 6.29
C VAL A 102 -0.95 4.12 6.70
N ILE A 103 -0.64 2.85 6.46
CA ILE A 103 0.59 2.22 6.92
C ILE A 103 1.56 2.07 5.75
N LEU A 104 2.81 2.43 6.00
CA LEU A 104 3.94 2.34 5.09
C LEU A 104 5.01 1.40 5.65
N ASN A 105 5.89 0.93 4.76
CA ASN A 105 7.11 0.26 5.19
C ASN A 105 8.04 1.21 5.97
N SER A 106 8.46 0.81 7.17
CA SER A 106 9.33 1.60 8.05
C SER A 106 10.69 1.97 7.43
N LEU A 107 11.30 1.05 6.67
CA LEU A 107 12.62 1.26 6.05
C LEU A 107 12.53 2.32 4.93
N PHE A 108 11.50 2.21 4.08
CA PHE A 108 11.22 3.20 3.04
C PHE A 108 10.99 4.59 3.65
N TYR A 109 10.15 4.67 4.69
CA TYR A 109 9.89 5.93 5.38
C TYR A 109 11.18 6.57 5.90
N LYS A 110 11.98 5.82 6.65
CA LYS A 110 13.24 6.30 7.23
C LYS A 110 14.24 6.77 6.17
N LYS A 111 14.35 6.03 5.05
CA LYS A 111 15.34 6.32 4.01
C LYS A 111 14.94 7.45 3.07
N ARG A 112 13.64 7.65 2.81
CA ARG A 112 13.15 8.54 1.75
C ARG A 112 12.17 9.61 2.21
N VAL A 113 11.34 9.33 3.21
CA VAL A 113 10.20 10.18 3.58
C VAL A 113 10.49 11.06 4.79
N GLU A 114 11.18 10.54 5.81
CA GLU A 114 11.30 11.19 7.12
C GLU A 114 11.83 12.63 7.06
N ASN A 115 12.80 12.88 6.18
CA ASN A 115 13.48 14.17 6.06
C ASN A 115 13.28 14.86 4.70
N SER A 116 12.23 14.48 3.96
CA SER A 116 11.93 15.03 2.64
C SER A 116 10.50 15.57 2.59
N ASP A 117 10.36 16.88 2.42
CA ASP A 117 9.05 17.51 2.28
C ASP A 117 8.36 17.08 0.97
N LEU A 118 9.14 16.83 -0.09
CA LEU A 118 8.63 16.31 -1.36
C LEU A 118 8.01 14.92 -1.18
N PHE A 119 8.76 13.97 -0.58
CA PHE A 119 8.22 12.63 -0.33
C PHE A 119 7.07 12.65 0.68
N GLN A 120 7.12 13.48 1.72
CA GLN A 120 5.99 13.61 2.65
C GLN A 120 4.74 14.08 1.94
N THR A 121 4.84 15.12 1.10
CA THR A 121 3.72 15.62 0.31
C THR A 121 3.20 14.55 -0.65
N PHE A 122 4.09 13.86 -1.35
CA PHE A 122 3.73 12.75 -2.23
C PHE A 122 2.97 11.64 -1.49
N ILE A 123 3.45 11.24 -0.30
CA ILE A 123 2.79 10.22 0.52
C ILE A 123 1.41 10.67 1.00
N VAL A 124 1.25 11.94 1.34
CA VAL A 124 -0.07 12.49 1.71
C VAL A 124 -1.04 12.43 0.54
N VAL A 125 -0.58 12.77 -0.67
CA VAL A 125 -1.41 12.67 -1.89
C VAL A 125 -1.80 11.23 -2.19
N VAL A 126 -0.83 10.29 -2.16
CA VAL A 126 -1.10 8.85 -2.34
C VAL A 126 -2.08 8.31 -1.29
N ALA A 127 -1.96 8.75 -0.04
CA ALA A 127 -2.89 8.39 1.02
C ALA A 127 -4.31 8.93 0.77
N MET A 128 -4.43 10.18 0.33
CA MET A 128 -5.72 10.76 -0.05
C MET A 128 -6.33 10.04 -1.24
N ASP A 129 -5.55 9.72 -2.28
CA ASP A 129 -6.00 8.95 -3.45
C ASP A 129 -6.58 7.60 -3.01
N ALA A 130 -5.82 6.84 -2.21
CA ALA A 130 -6.27 5.54 -1.74
C ALA A 130 -7.56 5.59 -0.91
N ILE A 131 -7.74 6.63 -0.09
CA ILE A 131 -8.97 6.86 0.68
C ILE A 131 -10.13 7.20 -0.25
N CYS A 132 -9.93 8.15 -1.18
CA CYS A 132 -10.96 8.54 -2.15
C CYS A 132 -11.40 7.35 -2.99
N ASP A 133 -10.45 6.53 -3.47
CA ASP A 133 -10.72 5.36 -4.29
C ASP A 133 -11.47 4.27 -3.51
N LYS A 134 -11.05 3.97 -2.27
CA LYS A 134 -11.68 2.92 -1.45
C LYS A 134 -13.08 3.30 -0.97
N TYR A 135 -13.28 4.56 -0.57
CA TYR A 135 -14.52 5.01 0.09
C TYR A 135 -15.39 5.93 -0.76
N ARG A 136 -15.03 6.18 -2.02
CA ARG A 136 -15.80 7.01 -2.96
C ARG A 136 -16.10 8.40 -2.39
N CYS A 137 -15.12 8.99 -1.72
CA CYS A 137 -15.21 10.34 -1.19
C CYS A 137 -14.24 11.27 -1.92
N GLN A 138 -14.39 12.57 -1.69
CA GLN A 138 -13.42 13.57 -2.16
C GLN A 138 -12.88 14.35 -0.97
N LEU A 139 -11.56 14.42 -0.88
CA LEU A 139 -10.85 15.19 0.15
C LEU A 139 -10.31 16.51 -0.42
N ASP A 140 -10.21 17.53 0.42
CA ASP A 140 -9.60 18.81 0.08
C ASP A 140 -8.08 18.63 -0.09
N ARG A 141 -7.64 18.59 -1.35
CA ARG A 141 -6.22 18.39 -1.72
C ARG A 141 -5.37 19.64 -1.55
N HIS A 142 -5.99 20.80 -1.42
CA HIS A 142 -5.30 22.09 -1.36
C HIS A 142 -5.15 22.62 0.06
N ASN A 143 -6.09 22.30 0.95
CA ASN A 143 -6.13 22.83 2.32
C ASN A 143 -5.94 21.75 3.40
N TRP A 144 -4.84 20.99 3.29
CA TRP A 144 -4.43 20.05 4.34
C TRP A 144 -3.29 20.61 5.18
N VAL A 145 -3.19 20.11 6.43
CA VAL A 145 -2.16 20.54 7.39
C VAL A 145 -1.57 19.34 8.10
N LYS A 146 -0.24 19.19 8.05
CA LYS A 146 0.49 18.26 8.92
C LYS A 146 0.49 18.79 10.35
N LEU A 147 0.01 17.99 11.29
CA LEU A 147 -0.05 18.37 12.70
C LEU A 147 1.34 18.31 13.33
N LYS A 148 1.74 19.38 14.03
CA LYS A 148 3.07 19.46 14.67
C LYS A 148 3.15 18.71 16.00
N ASN A 149 2.07 18.75 16.79
CA ASN A 149 2.05 18.28 18.18
C ASN A 149 1.16 17.05 18.39
N LYS A 150 0.82 16.34 17.31
CA LYS A 150 -0.05 15.16 17.34
C LYS A 150 0.36 14.22 16.21
N LYS A 151 0.80 13.02 16.56
CA LYS A 151 1.26 12.00 15.59
C LYS A 151 0.12 11.14 15.04
N GLN A 152 -0.99 11.05 15.76
CA GLN A 152 -2.18 10.31 15.34
C GLN A 152 -3.46 10.92 15.94
N MET A 153 -4.57 10.72 15.25
CA MET A 153 -5.92 10.91 15.78
C MET A 153 -6.50 9.56 16.16
N GLY A 154 -7.07 9.46 17.36
CA GLY A 154 -7.54 8.18 17.88
C GLY A 154 -6.44 7.21 18.27
N GLU A 155 -6.83 5.95 18.41
CA GLU A 155 -5.93 4.81 18.56
C GLU A 155 -5.68 4.15 17.21
N VAL A 156 -4.41 3.86 16.91
CA VAL A 156 -4.05 3.10 15.71
C VAL A 156 -4.29 1.62 16.00
N LEU A 157 -5.29 1.06 15.33
CA LEU A 157 -5.71 -0.32 15.56
C LEU A 157 -4.71 -1.32 14.95
N GLN A 158 -4.62 -2.51 15.56
CA GLN A 158 -3.91 -3.63 14.95
C GLN A 158 -4.59 -4.03 13.65
N GLN A 159 -3.79 -4.28 12.61
CA GLN A 159 -4.30 -4.68 11.30
C GLN A 159 -3.86 -6.08 10.94
N ARG A 160 -4.76 -6.85 10.32
CA ARG A 160 -4.44 -8.16 9.75
C ARG A 160 -3.97 -7.99 8.30
N VAL A 161 -2.70 -8.26 8.04
CA VAL A 161 -2.12 -8.17 6.68
C VAL A 161 -1.92 -9.56 6.10
N ARG A 162 -2.28 -9.71 4.81
CA ARG A 162 -2.08 -10.96 4.07
C ARG A 162 -0.63 -11.07 3.62
N LYS A 163 0.03 -12.22 3.80
CA LYS A 163 1.30 -12.49 3.12
C LYS A 163 1.01 -12.66 1.62
N LYS A 164 1.84 -12.05 0.76
CA LYS A 164 1.92 -12.52 -0.64
C LYS A 164 2.47 -13.95 -0.57
N ALA A 165 1.70 -14.94 -1.01
CA ALA A 165 2.25 -16.27 -1.27
C ALA A 165 3.42 -16.10 -2.24
N LYS A 166 4.56 -16.74 -1.94
CA LYS A 166 5.64 -16.87 -2.94
C LYS A 166 4.99 -17.50 -4.19
N PRO A 167 5.21 -16.98 -5.41
CA PRO A 167 4.72 -17.66 -6.60
C PRO A 167 5.33 -19.07 -6.62
N LEU A 168 4.49 -20.09 -6.43
CA LEU A 168 4.85 -21.50 -6.43
C LEU A 168 4.86 -21.97 -7.89
N ILE A 169 5.82 -21.52 -8.67
CA ILE A 169 6.13 -22.13 -9.96
C ILE A 169 7.67 -22.22 -10.02
N GLU A 170 8.21 -23.34 -9.54
CA GLU A 170 9.52 -23.82 -9.95
C GLU A 170 9.33 -24.58 -11.27
N GLU A 171 10.05 -24.18 -12.31
CA GLU A 171 10.09 -24.90 -13.58
C GLU A 171 10.57 -26.35 -13.32
N ILE A 172 9.79 -27.33 -13.81
CA ILE A 172 10.18 -28.74 -13.76
C ILE A 172 11.41 -28.89 -14.67
N GLY A 173 12.54 -29.27 -14.07
CA GLY A 173 13.78 -29.53 -14.80
C GLY A 173 13.60 -30.61 -15.87
N ASP A 174 14.21 -30.35 -17.03
CA ASP A 174 14.24 -31.26 -18.18
C ASP A 174 14.72 -32.66 -17.76
N PHE A 175 13.86 -33.66 -17.93
CA PHE A 175 14.26 -35.06 -17.84
C PHE A 175 15.05 -35.44 -19.10
N PRO A 176 16.24 -36.05 -18.99
CA PRO A 176 16.96 -36.55 -20.16
C PRO A 176 16.19 -37.70 -20.79
N SER A 177 15.81 -37.53 -22.05
CA SER A 177 15.20 -38.58 -22.87
C SER A 177 16.24 -39.68 -23.15
N THR A 178 15.86 -40.90 -22.79
CA THR A 178 16.57 -42.14 -23.09
C THR A 178 16.69 -42.34 -24.61
N SER A 179 17.90 -42.26 -25.16
CA SER A 179 18.20 -42.72 -26.51
C SER A 179 18.40 -44.24 -26.50
N GLY A 180 17.37 -44.96 -26.93
CA GLY A 180 17.50 -46.34 -27.36
C GLY A 180 17.84 -46.38 -28.85
N ASP A 181 19.08 -46.73 -29.18
CA ASP A 181 19.44 -47.13 -30.55
C ASP A 181 19.98 -48.56 -30.56
N ARG A 182 19.10 -49.48 -30.97
CA ARG A 182 19.46 -50.74 -31.61
C ARG A 182 19.24 -50.54 -33.11
N ASN A 183 20.31 -50.61 -33.91
CA ASN A 183 20.38 -51.66 -34.93
C ASN A 183 21.75 -51.76 -35.60
N SER A 184 22.22 -53.00 -35.60
CA SER A 184 23.32 -53.52 -36.40
C SER A 184 22.77 -53.95 -37.76
N THR A 185 23.34 -53.48 -38.86
CA THR A 185 23.42 -54.24 -40.11
C THR A 185 24.74 -53.93 -40.82
N LYS A 186 25.49 -55.00 -41.07
CA LYS A 186 26.76 -55.08 -41.81
C LYS A 186 26.51 -55.03 -43.33
N ASN A 187 27.48 -54.51 -44.09
CA ASN A 187 28.03 -55.03 -45.37
C ASN A 187 29.16 -54.07 -45.84
N ILE A 188 30.45 -54.45 -45.86
CA ILE A 188 31.22 -55.14 -46.93
C ILE A 188 31.34 -54.22 -48.19
N LEU A 189 32.49 -53.81 -48.74
CA LEU A 189 33.75 -54.51 -49.07
C LEU A 189 34.89 -53.47 -49.23
N GLY A 190 36.15 -53.89 -49.03
CA GLY A 190 37.32 -53.15 -49.48
C GLY A 190 37.92 -53.74 -50.76
N GLU A 191 38.51 -52.89 -51.58
CA GLU A 191 39.76 -53.07 -52.34
C GLU A 191 40.47 -51.71 -52.39
#